data_AF-A0A671L713-F1
#
_entry.id   AF-A0A671L713-F1
#
_cell.length_a   1.000
_cell.length_b   1.000
_cell.length_c   1.000
_cell.angle_alpha   90.00
_cell.angle_beta   90.00
_cell.angle_gamma   90.00
#
_symmetry.space_group_name_H-M   'P 1'
#
loop_
_entity.id
_entity.type
_entity.pdbx_description
1 polymer ?
#
loop_
_entity_poly.entity_id
_entity_poly.type
_entity_poly.pdbx_seq_one_letter_code
_entity_poly.pdbx_strand_id
1 'polypeptide(L)'
;MADGSSYNVKLYIYDLSKGLARQLSPMMLGKQVEGIWHTSVVVYGEEFFYGGGGITSCFPGGTILGMPDSIVDLGNTEVPRDLFQEYLSSLRESTYRPEKYHLFEHNCNTFSSEVAQFLTGTKIPSYITELPSEVLATPFGQALRPFLDSVTITPSGDNGMNGYGQL
;
A
#
# COMPACT_ATOMS: atom_id res chain seq x y z
N MET A 1 -3.80 -35.30 -7.44
CA MET A 1 -3.00 -34.79 -6.30
C MET A 1 -2.87 -33.30 -6.55
N ALA A 2 -3.40 -32.46 -5.65
CA ALA A 2 -3.16 -31.02 -5.77
C ALA A 2 -1.68 -30.80 -5.43
N ASP A 3 -0.89 -30.42 -6.43
CA ASP A 3 0.41 -29.82 -6.19
C ASP A 3 0.12 -28.49 -5.50
N GLY A 4 0.27 -28.46 -4.17
CA GLY A 4 0.01 -27.28 -3.36
C GLY A 4 1.11 -26.25 -3.58
N SER A 5 1.07 -25.57 -4.72
CA SER A 5 2.01 -24.50 -5.03
C SER A 5 1.87 -23.40 -3.97
N SER A 6 2.94 -23.18 -3.22
CA SER A 6 3.03 -22.16 -2.19
C SER A 6 3.81 -20.96 -2.71
N TYR A 7 3.27 -19.75 -2.54
CA TYR A 7 3.83 -18.51 -3.08
C TYR A 7 4.27 -17.60 -1.94
N ASN A 8 5.50 -17.11 -1.98
CA ASN A 8 5.99 -16.16 -0.98
C ASN A 8 5.31 -14.79 -1.17
N VAL A 9 4.88 -14.19 -0.06
CA VAL A 9 4.21 -12.90 -0.02
C VAL A 9 5.11 -11.92 0.72
N LYS A 10 5.38 -10.76 0.11
CA LYS A 10 6.23 -9.72 0.70
C LYS A 10 5.46 -8.42 0.80
N LEU A 11 5.80 -7.63 1.83
CA LEU A 11 5.41 -6.24 1.94
C LEU A 11 6.60 -5.38 1.51
N TYR A 12 6.40 -4.55 0.50
CA TYR A 12 7.35 -3.50 0.13
C TYR A 12 6.95 -2.22 0.87
N ILE A 13 7.94 -1.56 1.48
CA ILE A 13 7.76 -0.36 2.29
C ILE A 13 8.62 0.75 1.72
N TYR A 14 7.99 1.89 1.47
CA TYR A 14 8.61 3.09 0.94
C TYR A 14 8.40 4.25 1.91
N ASP A 15 9.45 5.02 2.18
CA ASP A 15 9.34 6.33 2.81
C ASP A 15 9.21 7.39 1.72
N LEU A 16 7.98 7.89 1.53
CA LEU A 16 7.70 8.95 0.56
C LEU A 16 8.41 10.27 0.89
N SER A 17 8.83 10.47 2.14
CA SER A 17 9.59 11.65 2.55
C SER A 17 11.10 11.52 2.32
N LYS A 18 11.59 10.32 1.99
CA LYS A 18 13.03 10.01 1.82
C LYS A 18 13.89 10.53 2.97
N GLY A 19 13.43 10.30 4.21
CA GLY A 19 14.10 10.67 5.45
C GLY A 19 13.79 12.07 5.96
N LEU A 20 13.10 12.91 5.18
CA LEU A 20 12.75 14.28 5.59
C LEU A 20 11.76 14.29 6.74
N ALA A 21 10.79 13.36 6.79
CA ALA A 21 9.85 13.28 7.90
C ALA A 21 10.61 13.07 9.22
N ARG A 22 11.56 12.13 9.26
CA ARG A 22 12.39 11.87 10.43
C ARG A 22 13.17 13.09 10.92
N GLN A 23 13.63 13.94 10.01
CA GLN A 23 14.40 15.14 10.35
C GLN A 23 13.52 16.30 10.82
N LEU A 24 12.35 16.49 10.21
CA LEU A 24 11.53 17.69 10.39
C LEU A 24 10.37 17.50 11.36
N SER A 25 9.92 16.25 11.58
CA SER A 25 8.73 15.99 12.39
C SER A 25 8.82 16.50 13.82
N PRO A 26 9.97 16.48 14.54
CA PRO A 26 10.00 16.99 15.92
C PRO A 26 9.68 18.48 15.97
N MET A 27 10.14 19.25 14.98
CA MET A 27 9.89 20.68 14.88
C MET A 27 8.46 20.99 14.41
N MET A 28 7.95 20.22 13.44
CA MET A 28 6.64 20.49 12.83
C MET A 28 5.46 19.92 13.62
N LEU A 29 5.61 18.68 14.12
CA LEU A 29 4.56 17.92 14.79
C LEU A 29 4.70 17.92 16.31
N GLY A 30 5.85 18.35 16.85
CA GLY A 30 6.19 18.13 18.26
C GLY A 30 6.38 16.65 18.60
N LYS A 31 6.49 15.79 17.58
CA LYS A 31 6.59 14.33 17.71
C LYS A 31 7.57 13.76 16.68
N GLN A 32 8.33 12.76 17.09
CA GLN A 32 9.17 11.98 16.19
C GLN A 32 8.31 11.06 15.30
N VAL A 33 8.46 11.16 13.98
CA VAL A 33 7.82 10.32 12.97
C VAL A 33 8.92 9.83 12.04
N GLU A 34 9.08 8.51 11.93
CA GLU A 34 10.22 7.91 11.23
C GLU A 34 10.12 7.97 9.69
N GLY A 35 8.93 8.19 9.13
CA GLY A 35 8.71 8.23 7.69
C GLY A 35 7.25 8.49 7.33
N ILE A 36 7.00 8.72 6.04
CA ILE A 36 5.65 8.73 5.46
C ILE A 36 5.51 7.45 4.65
N TRP A 37 4.86 6.46 5.25
CA TRP A 37 4.86 5.10 4.72
C TRP A 37 3.87 4.93 3.56
N HIS A 38 4.39 4.48 2.43
CA HIS A 38 3.62 3.84 1.37
C HIS A 38 3.98 2.36 1.35
N THR A 39 2.98 1.50 1.20
CA THR A 39 3.19 0.05 1.12
C THR A 39 2.48 -0.58 -0.07
N SER A 40 3.02 -1.71 -0.49
CA SER A 40 2.50 -2.57 -1.54
C SER A 40 2.76 -4.04 -1.21
N VAL A 41 1.92 -4.93 -1.75
CA VAL A 41 2.06 -6.38 -1.57
C VAL A 41 2.66 -6.98 -2.82
N VAL A 42 3.74 -7.75 -2.67
CA VAL A 42 4.40 -8.45 -3.76
C VAL A 42 4.12 -9.95 -3.65
N VAL A 43 3.51 -10.52 -4.69
CA VAL A 43 3.18 -11.94 -4.80
C VAL A 43 3.05 -12.33 -6.27
N TYR A 44 3.30 -13.60 -6.62
CA TYR A 44 3.27 -14.09 -8.02
C TYR A 44 4.17 -13.31 -8.99
N GLY A 45 5.25 -12.70 -8.48
CA GLY A 45 6.17 -11.86 -9.26
C GLY A 45 5.64 -10.47 -9.63
N GLU A 46 4.51 -10.05 -9.08
CA GLU A 46 3.90 -8.73 -9.30
C GLU A 46 3.77 -7.97 -7.97
N GLU A 47 3.84 -6.64 -8.06
CA GLU A 47 3.60 -5.70 -6.96
C GLU A 47 2.23 -5.07 -7.12
N PHE A 48 1.39 -5.16 -6.08
CA PHE A 48 0.02 -4.66 -6.04
C PHE A 48 -0.12 -3.55 -5.01
N PHE A 49 -0.73 -2.44 -5.39
CA PHE A 49 -0.95 -1.29 -4.51
C PHE A 49 -2.25 -0.56 -4.84
N TYR A 50 -2.70 0.24 -3.88
CA TYR A 50 -3.87 1.09 -4.01
C TYR A 50 -3.48 2.57 -3.92
N GLY A 51 -4.01 3.36 -4.84
CA GLY A 51 -3.79 4.80 -4.89
C GLY A 51 -4.98 5.54 -5.48
N GLY A 52 -4.77 6.79 -5.88
CA GLY A 52 -5.82 7.61 -6.50
C GLY A 52 -6.40 7.08 -7.80
N GLY A 53 -5.68 6.18 -8.48
CA GLY A 53 -6.16 5.48 -9.67
C GLY A 53 -6.89 4.17 -9.38
N GLY A 54 -7.11 3.81 -8.10
CA GLY A 54 -7.62 2.50 -7.70
C GLY A 54 -6.49 1.47 -7.52
N ILE A 55 -6.87 0.18 -7.50
CA ILE A 55 -5.92 -0.93 -7.37
C ILE A 55 -5.18 -1.13 -8.69
N THR A 56 -3.86 -0.99 -8.64
CA THR A 56 -2.94 -1.15 -9.79
C THR A 56 -1.86 -2.19 -9.46
N SER A 57 -1.22 -2.75 -10.48
CA SER A 57 -0.03 -3.58 -10.33
C SER A 57 1.10 -3.17 -11.27
N CYS A 58 2.32 -3.55 -10.91
CA CYS A 58 3.52 -3.37 -11.74
C CYS A 58 4.56 -4.46 -11.43
N PHE A 59 5.70 -4.44 -12.12
CA PHE A 59 6.85 -5.23 -11.70
C PHE A 59 7.36 -4.74 -10.33
N PRO A 60 7.88 -5.62 -9.45
CA PRO A 60 8.42 -5.21 -8.17
C PRO A 60 9.48 -4.11 -8.29
N GLY A 61 9.23 -2.96 -7.65
CA GLY A 61 10.04 -1.75 -7.73
C GLY A 61 9.89 -0.96 -9.04
N GLY A 62 8.83 -1.22 -9.81
CA GLY A 62 8.59 -0.67 -11.15
C GLY A 62 7.87 0.68 -11.18
N THR A 63 7.58 1.27 -10.02
CA THR A 63 7.02 2.63 -9.93
C THR A 63 8.12 3.68 -9.95
N ILE A 64 7.75 4.97 -10.06
CA ILE A 64 8.64 6.11 -9.89
C ILE A 64 9.35 6.13 -8.51
N LEU A 65 8.84 5.39 -7.53
CA LEU A 65 9.48 5.26 -6.20
C LEU A 65 10.74 4.39 -6.25
N GLY A 66 10.94 3.60 -7.31
CA GLY A 66 12.07 2.71 -7.49
C GLY A 66 12.03 1.52 -6.52
N MET A 67 13.19 1.13 -6.00
CA MET A 67 13.30 0.03 -5.03
C MET A 67 12.73 0.43 -3.66
N PRO A 68 12.10 -0.51 -2.93
CA PRO A 68 11.59 -0.25 -1.59
C PRO A 68 12.72 0.06 -0.61
N ASP A 69 12.42 0.92 0.37
CA ASP A 69 13.34 1.25 1.46
C ASP A 69 13.44 0.10 2.48
N SER A 70 12.40 -0.75 2.58
CA SER A 70 12.41 -1.99 3.35
C SER A 70 11.49 -3.06 2.75
N ILE A 71 11.86 -4.33 2.95
CA ILE A 71 11.07 -5.49 2.53
C ILE A 71 10.80 -6.36 3.76
N VAL A 72 9.53 -6.65 4.01
CA VAL A 72 9.09 -7.55 5.09
C VAL A 72 8.52 -8.83 4.48
N ASP A 73 8.96 -9.98 4.97
CA ASP A 73 8.37 -11.27 4.62
C ASP A 73 7.07 -11.46 5.39
N LEU A 74 5.96 -11.67 4.67
CA LEU A 74 4.63 -11.91 5.25
C LEU A 74 4.30 -13.42 5.32
N GLY A 75 5.23 -14.27 4.89
CA GLY A 75 5.09 -15.71 4.82
C GLY A 75 4.67 -16.20 3.44
N ASN A 76 3.86 -17.23 3.42
CA ASN A 76 3.46 -17.92 2.21
C ASN A 76 1.94 -17.99 2.09
N THR A 77 1.45 -18.01 0.86
CA THR A 77 0.05 -18.24 0.53
C THR A 77 -0.10 -19.46 -0.36
N GLU A 78 -1.18 -20.20 -0.16
CA GLU A 78 -1.64 -21.26 -1.07
C GLU A 78 -2.76 -20.78 -1.99
N VAL A 79 -3.16 -19.51 -1.87
CA VAL A 79 -4.17 -18.89 -2.72
C VAL A 79 -3.66 -18.94 -4.17
N PRO A 80 -4.43 -19.50 -5.10
CA PRO A 80 -4.08 -19.46 -6.52
C PRO A 80 -4.17 -18.04 -7.10
N ARG A 81 -3.34 -17.75 -8.11
CA ARG A 81 -3.27 -16.43 -8.74
C ARG A 81 -4.60 -15.95 -9.31
N ASP A 82 -5.35 -16.85 -9.94
CA ASP A 82 -6.68 -16.61 -10.49
C ASP A 82 -7.69 -16.22 -9.40
N LEU A 83 -7.71 -16.95 -8.28
CA LEU A 83 -8.57 -16.61 -7.14
C LEU A 83 -8.19 -15.24 -6.54
N PHE A 84 -6.89 -14.93 -6.48
CA PHE A 84 -6.43 -13.61 -6.03
C PHE A 84 -6.85 -12.49 -7.00
N GLN A 85 -6.81 -12.73 -8.31
CA GLN A 85 -7.27 -11.77 -9.31
C GLN A 85 -8.78 -11.51 -9.22
N GLU A 86 -9.58 -12.55 -8.99
CA GLU A 86 -11.03 -12.42 -8.72
C GLU A 86 -11.29 -11.60 -7.45
N TYR A 87 -10.57 -11.88 -6.36
CA TYR A 87 -10.65 -11.11 -5.13
C TYR A 87 -10.32 -9.63 -5.36
N LEU A 88 -9.21 -9.31 -6.02
CA LEU A 88 -8.84 -7.93 -6.34
C LEU A 88 -9.88 -7.25 -7.25
N SER A 89 -10.49 -7.99 -8.17
CA SER A 89 -11.55 -7.46 -9.05
C SER A 89 -12.79 -7.07 -8.25
N SER A 90 -13.20 -7.92 -7.30
CA SER A 90 -14.28 -7.58 -6.37
C SER A 90 -13.96 -6.34 -5.53
N LEU A 91 -12.71 -6.20 -5.05
CA LEU A 91 -12.28 -5.00 -4.32
C LEU A 91 -12.32 -3.73 -5.20
N ARG A 92 -11.86 -3.81 -6.46
CA ARG A 92 -11.91 -2.69 -7.43
C ARG A 92 -13.34 -2.22 -7.66
N GLU A 93 -14.29 -3.14 -7.70
CA GLU A 93 -15.71 -2.82 -7.91
C GLU A 93 -16.43 -2.35 -6.64
N SER A 94 -15.82 -2.47 -5.46
CA SER A 94 -16.49 -2.18 -4.18
C SER A 94 -15.73 -1.16 -3.36
N THR A 95 -14.90 -1.62 -2.42
CA THR A 95 -14.28 -0.80 -1.37
C THR A 95 -13.11 0.01 -1.90
N TYR A 96 -12.34 -0.49 -2.86
CA TYR A 96 -11.10 0.11 -3.37
C TYR A 96 -11.27 0.75 -4.76
N ARG A 97 -12.39 1.43 -4.96
CA ARG A 97 -12.60 2.32 -6.10
C ARG A 97 -11.75 3.59 -5.96
N PRO A 98 -11.28 4.22 -7.06
CA PRO A 98 -10.51 5.45 -7.01
C PRO A 98 -11.10 6.54 -6.11
N GLU A 99 -12.43 6.71 -6.15
CA GLU A 99 -13.16 7.76 -5.41
C GLU A 99 -13.27 7.47 -3.90
N LYS A 100 -12.92 6.26 -3.48
CA LYS A 100 -12.89 5.85 -2.07
C LYS A 100 -11.52 6.06 -1.43
N TYR A 101 -10.54 6.58 -2.16
CA TYR A 101 -9.22 6.85 -1.61
C TYR A 101 -9.31 7.98 -0.57
N HIS A 102 -8.74 7.74 0.61
CA HIS A 102 -8.59 8.73 1.66
C HIS A 102 -7.23 8.58 2.34
N LEU A 103 -6.42 9.64 2.36
CA LEU A 103 -5.03 9.59 2.82
C LEU A 103 -4.88 8.98 4.22
N PHE A 104 -5.79 9.25 5.14
CA PHE A 104 -5.69 8.78 6.52
C PHE A 104 -6.44 7.50 6.83
N GLU A 105 -7.57 7.28 6.16
CA GLU A 105 -8.56 6.28 6.60
C GLU A 105 -8.66 5.10 5.62
N HIS A 106 -8.31 5.31 4.35
CA HIS A 106 -8.50 4.32 3.31
C HIS A 106 -7.48 4.52 2.17
N ASN A 107 -6.29 3.98 2.37
CA ASN A 107 -5.09 4.26 1.58
C ASN A 107 -4.33 2.96 1.21
N CYS A 108 -3.14 3.10 0.63
CA CYS A 108 -2.27 1.96 0.30
C CYS A 108 -1.98 1.01 1.48
N ASN A 109 -1.89 1.52 2.71
CA ASN A 109 -1.58 0.73 3.89
C ASN A 109 -2.80 -0.06 4.38
N THR A 110 -4.00 0.50 4.29
CA THR A 110 -5.23 -0.25 4.58
C THR A 110 -5.42 -1.39 3.58
N PHE A 111 -5.22 -1.09 2.29
CA PHE A 111 -5.22 -2.09 1.22
C PHE A 111 -4.22 -3.21 1.47
N SER A 112 -2.95 -2.86 1.72
CA SER A 112 -1.89 -3.85 1.93
C SER A 112 -2.15 -4.73 3.16
N SER A 113 -2.73 -4.15 4.22
CA SER A 113 -3.13 -4.89 5.42
C SER A 113 -4.25 -5.91 5.12
N GLU A 114 -5.28 -5.50 4.36
CA GLU A 114 -6.39 -6.39 4.00
C GLU A 114 -5.94 -7.52 3.08
N VAL A 115 -5.12 -7.20 2.08
CA VAL A 115 -4.56 -8.18 1.14
C VAL A 115 -3.60 -9.15 1.86
N ALA A 116 -2.75 -8.66 2.76
CA ALA A 116 -1.89 -9.50 3.58
C ALA A 116 -2.72 -10.48 4.43
N GLN A 117 -3.81 -9.99 5.03
CA GLN A 117 -4.72 -10.79 5.84
C GLN A 117 -5.42 -11.86 5.02
N PHE A 118 -5.86 -11.55 3.80
CA PHE A 118 -6.47 -12.50 2.88
C PHE A 118 -5.48 -13.59 2.44
N LEU A 119 -4.25 -13.21 2.06
CA LEU A 119 -3.27 -14.15 1.52
C LEU A 119 -2.60 -15.03 2.57
N THR A 120 -2.30 -14.46 3.75
CA THR A 120 -1.39 -15.10 4.73
C THR A 120 -2.00 -15.20 6.13
N GLY A 121 -3.16 -14.59 6.37
CA GLY A 121 -3.74 -14.50 7.71
C GLY A 121 -3.03 -13.50 8.63
N THR A 122 -2.03 -12.75 8.14
CA THR A 122 -1.25 -11.79 8.92
C THR A 122 -1.60 -10.34 8.58
N LYS A 123 -1.32 -9.42 9.50
CA LYS A 123 -1.40 -7.98 9.27
C LYS A 123 -0.01 -7.40 9.02
N ILE A 124 0.03 -6.26 8.33
CA ILE A 124 1.26 -5.49 8.18
C ILE A 124 1.68 -4.85 9.52
N PRO A 125 2.95 -4.43 9.69
CA PRO A 125 3.43 -3.83 10.94
C PRO A 125 2.60 -2.61 11.39
N SER A 126 2.23 -2.57 12.68
CA SER A 126 1.27 -1.57 13.19
C SER A 126 1.76 -0.13 13.07
N TYR A 127 3.07 0.11 13.21
CA TYR A 127 3.68 1.44 13.07
C TYR A 127 3.39 2.10 11.71
N ILE A 128 3.06 1.30 10.69
CA ILE A 128 2.64 1.77 9.37
C ILE A 128 1.16 2.20 9.39
N THR A 129 0.29 1.34 9.92
CA THR A 129 -1.16 1.59 9.95
C THR A 129 -1.59 2.62 11.00
N GLU A 130 -0.80 2.80 12.06
CA GLU A 130 -1.08 3.74 13.16
C GLU A 130 -0.63 5.17 12.85
N LEU A 131 0.30 5.35 11.88
CA LEU A 131 0.87 6.66 11.51
C LEU A 131 -0.19 7.75 11.25
N PRO A 132 -1.27 7.52 10.47
CA PRO A 132 -2.35 8.49 10.29
C PRO A 132 -2.93 9.04 11.59
N SER A 133 -3.25 8.15 12.54
CA SER A 133 -3.82 8.52 13.83
C SER A 133 -2.82 9.29 14.67
N GLU A 134 -1.54 8.93 14.61
CA GLU A 134 -0.48 9.65 15.31
C GLU A 134 -0.31 11.09 14.81
N VAL A 135 -0.34 11.30 13.48
CA VAL A 135 -0.25 12.63 12.88
C VAL A 135 -1.47 13.47 13.26
N LEU A 136 -2.67 12.90 13.12
CA LEU A 136 -3.92 13.58 13.47
C LEU A 136 -4.04 13.88 14.97
N ALA A 137 -3.35 13.17 15.85
CA ALA A 137 -3.33 13.48 17.27
C ALA A 137 -2.54 14.77 17.61
N THR A 138 -1.85 15.38 16.64
CA THR A 138 -1.07 16.62 16.85
C THR A 138 -1.85 17.88 16.45
N PRO A 139 -1.59 19.04 17.09
CA PRO A 139 -2.21 20.31 16.68
C PRO A 139 -1.94 20.66 15.21
N PHE A 140 -0.75 20.35 14.71
CA PHE A 140 -0.39 20.56 13.31
C PHE A 140 -1.20 19.66 12.38
N GLY A 141 -1.34 18.36 12.69
CA GLY A 141 -2.16 17.43 11.92
C GLY A 141 -3.63 17.85 11.88
N GLN A 142 -4.18 18.34 12.99
CA GLN A 142 -5.54 18.90 13.02
C GLN A 142 -5.68 20.15 12.16
N ALA A 143 -4.68 21.05 12.19
CA ALA A 143 -4.68 22.26 11.37
C ALA A 143 -4.59 21.96 9.86
N LEU A 144 -3.85 20.92 9.47
CA LEU A 144 -3.69 20.52 8.07
C LEU A 144 -4.74 19.52 7.57
N ARG A 145 -5.59 18.97 8.45
CA ARG A 145 -6.58 17.96 8.08
C ARG A 145 -7.39 18.32 6.83
N PRO A 146 -7.97 19.53 6.68
CA PRO A 146 -8.74 19.87 5.48
C PRO A 146 -7.93 19.81 4.17
N PHE A 147 -6.63 20.11 4.24
CA PHE A 147 -5.72 20.02 3.10
C PHE A 147 -5.38 18.55 2.81
N LEU A 148 -5.03 17.78 3.85
CA LEU A 148 -4.61 16.39 3.74
C LEU A 148 -5.76 15.45 3.31
N ASP A 149 -7.01 15.77 3.65
CA ASP A 149 -8.20 15.05 3.18
C ASP A 149 -8.37 15.15 1.65
N SER A 150 -7.80 16.18 1.01
CA SER A 150 -7.81 16.36 -0.45
C SER A 150 -6.61 15.73 -1.17
N VAL A 151 -5.63 15.20 -0.41
CA VAL A 151 -4.40 14.65 -0.97
C VAL A 151 -4.62 13.19 -1.37
N THR A 152 -4.23 12.91 -2.61
CA THR A 152 -4.27 11.57 -3.18
C THR A 152 -2.87 11.14 -3.58
N ILE A 153 -2.47 9.92 -3.19
CA ILE A 153 -1.17 9.35 -3.54
C ILE A 153 -1.38 8.36 -4.69
N THR A 154 -0.66 8.58 -5.79
CA THR A 154 -0.66 7.69 -6.95
C THR A 154 0.78 7.54 -7.44
N PRO A 155 1.51 6.51 -6.99
CA PRO A 155 2.81 6.20 -7.57
C PRO A 155 2.60 5.79 -9.03
N SER A 156 3.05 6.62 -9.97
CA SER A 156 3.02 6.25 -11.39
C SER A 156 4.06 5.17 -11.64
N GLY A 157 3.66 4.10 -12.32
CA GLY A 157 4.58 3.03 -12.75
C GLY A 157 4.49 2.80 -14.25
N ASP A 158 5.52 2.14 -14.78
CA ASP A 158 5.51 1.69 -16.17
C ASP A 158 4.51 0.53 -16.28
N ASN A 159 3.33 0.79 -16.84
CA ASN A 159 2.28 -0.20 -17.03
C ASN A 159 2.68 -1.17 -18.17
N GLY A 160 3.60 -2.08 -17.89
CA GLY A 160 4.04 -3.11 -18.82
C GLY A 160 3.01 -4.20 -19.15
N MET A 161 1.72 -4.04 -18.78
CA MET A 161 0.72 -5.10 -18.96
C MET A 161 -0.72 -4.60 -19.29
N ASN A 162 -0.86 -3.61 -20.17
CA ASN A 162 -2.14 -3.39 -20.89
C ASN A 162 -2.30 -4.38 -22.06
N GLY A 163 -2.29 -5.69 -21.75
CA GLY A 163 -2.28 -6.78 -22.73
C GLY A 163 -3.42 -7.79 -22.64
N TYR A 164 -4.45 -7.54 -21.83
CA TYR A 164 -5.63 -8.41 -21.78
C TYR A 164 -6.92 -7.58 -21.73
N GLY A 165 -7.70 -7.62 -22.82
CA GLY A 165 -9.11 -7.23 -22.82
C GLY A 165 -9.52 -6.09 -23.76
N GLN A 166 -9.26 -6.22 -25.06
CA GLN A 166 -10.14 -5.61 -26.07
C GLN A 166 -10.44 -6.66 -27.14
N LEU A 167 -11.50 -7.42 -26.91
CA LEU A 167 -12.33 -8.10 -27.91
C LEU A 167 -13.79 -7.87 -27.52
#